data_AF-A0A5D2QQS1-F1
#
_entry.id   AF-A0A5D2QQS1-F1
#
_cell.length_a   1.000
_cell.length_b   1.000
_cell.length_c   1.000
_cell.angle_alpha   90.00
_cell.angle_beta   90.00
_cell.angle_gamma   90.00
#
_symmetry.space_group_name_H-M   'P 1'
#
loop_
_entity.id
_entity.type
_entity.pdbx_description
1 polymer ?
#
loop_
_entity_poly.entity_id
_entity_poly.type
_entity_poly.pdbx_seq_one_letter_code
_entity_poly.pdbx_strand_id
1 'polypeptide(L)' 'MGKPGLVEIYAKEDSFIFTVESTGAIKASQLVLNAIEILKQKLDAVRLSEDTVEADDQFGELGAYMQGG' A
#
# COMPACT_ATOMS: atom_id res chain seq x y z
N MET A 1 25.92 -4.03 -5.87
CA MET A 1 27.16 -4.30 -6.64
C MET A 1 28.41 -3.73 -5.96
N GLY A 2 28.99 -4.46 -5.00
CA GLY A 2 30.28 -4.13 -4.37
C GLY A 2 31.34 -5.21 -4.67
N LYS A 3 32.58 -5.02 -4.22
CA LYS A 3 33.65 -6.03 -4.36
C LYS A 3 33.46 -7.16 -3.34
N PRO A 4 33.21 -8.41 -3.77
CA PRO A 4 33.05 -9.54 -2.85
C PRO A 4 34.27 -9.69 -1.92
N GLY A 5 34.01 -9.89 -0.64
CA GLY A 5 35.05 -10.00 0.40
C GLY A 5 35.63 -8.68 0.91
N LEU A 6 35.14 -7.53 0.44
CA LEU A 6 35.51 -6.21 0.98
C LEU A 6 34.30 -5.32 1.26
N VAL A 7 33.37 -5.20 0.29
CA VAL A 7 32.12 -4.44 0.43
C VAL A 7 31.03 -5.13 -0.37
N GLU A 8 29.91 -5.39 0.26
CA GLU A 8 28.71 -5.91 -0.39
C GLU A 8 27.65 -4.82 -0.44
N ILE A 9 26.97 -4.71 -1.59
CA ILE A 9 25.96 -3.69 -1.83
C ILE A 9 24.70 -4.41 -2.30
N TYR A 10 23.69 -4.38 -1.45
CA TYR A 10 22.36 -4.93 -1.67
C TYR A 10 21.35 -3.80 -1.77
N ALA A 11 20.39 -3.92 -2.69
CA ALA A 11 19.22 -3.05 -2.67
C ALA A 11 18.33 -3.45 -1.50
N LYS A 12 17.86 -2.47 -0.75
CA LYS A 12 16.89 -2.69 0.32
C LYS A 12 15.49 -2.73 -0.32
N GLU A 13 14.79 -3.86 -0.24
CA GLU A 13 13.53 -4.10 -0.97
C GLU A 13 12.31 -3.41 -0.32
N ASP A 14 12.38 -3.08 0.96
CA ASP A 14 11.36 -2.40 1.74
C ASP A 14 11.59 -0.88 1.86
N SER A 15 12.55 -0.33 1.11
CA SER A 15 12.91 1.09 1.15
C SER A 15 12.96 1.69 -0.24
N PHE A 16 12.16 2.72 -0.46
CA PHE A 16 12.02 3.37 -1.76
C PHE A 16 12.42 4.84 -1.67
N ILE A 17 13.19 5.30 -2.67
CA ILE A 17 13.54 6.71 -2.84
C ILE A 17 12.76 7.21 -4.04
N PHE A 18 11.74 8.03 -3.79
CA PHE A 18 10.93 8.65 -4.84
C PHE A 18 11.41 10.08 -5.12
N THR A 19 11.44 10.43 -6.40
CA THR A 19 11.56 11.81 -6.86
C THR A 19 10.22 12.23 -7.42
N VAL A 20 9.63 13.29 -6.86
CA VAL A 20 8.33 13.81 -7.28
C VAL A 20 8.51 15.21 -7.82
N GLU A 21 8.16 15.39 -9.09
CA GLU A 21 8.20 16.68 -9.77
C GLU A 21 6.77 17.09 -10.15
N SER A 22 6.48 18.39 -10.01
CA SER A 22 5.17 18.95 -10.36
C SER A 22 5.29 19.88 -11.56
N THR A 23 4.23 19.94 -12.36
CA THR A 23 4.07 20.93 -13.44
C THR A 23 3.78 22.36 -12.93
N GLY A 24 3.57 22.52 -11.62
CA GLY A 24 3.27 23.82 -10.99
C GLY A 24 1.78 24.06 -10.69
N ALA A 25 0.86 23.24 -11.23
CA ALA A 25 -0.57 23.33 -10.93
C ALA A 25 -0.91 22.94 -9.47
N ILE A 26 -0.14 22.02 -8.89
CA ILE A 26 -0.26 21.54 -7.51
C ILE A 26 1.15 21.47 -6.91
N LYS A 27 1.36 21.75 -5.62
CA LYS A 27 2.68 21.55 -5.01
C LYS A 27 3.08 20.06 -5.05
N ALA A 28 4.36 19.75 -5.30
CA ALA A 28 4.83 18.37 -5.35
C ALA A 28 4.54 17.59 -4.05
N SER A 29 4.63 18.23 -2.89
CA SER A 29 4.23 17.63 -1.61
C SER A 29 2.74 17.29 -1.56
N GLN A 30 1.89 18.17 -2.08
CA GLN A 30 0.45 17.96 -2.10
C GLN A 30 0.04 16.87 -3.11
N LEU A 31 0.79 16.68 -4.21
CA LEU A 31 0.58 15.56 -5.13
C LEU A 31 0.70 14.22 -4.42
N VAL A 32 1.73 14.05 -3.59
CA VAL A 32 1.94 12.81 -2.82
C VAL A 32 0.80 12.58 -1.83
N LEU A 33 0.44 13.61 -1.05
CA LEU A 33 -0.66 13.52 -0.09
C LEU A 33 -2.00 13.19 -0.77
N ASN A 34 -2.30 13.86 -1.89
CA ASN A 34 -3.50 13.59 -2.67
C ASN A 34 -3.52 12.17 -3.23
N ALA A 35 -2.39 11.67 -3.73
CA ALA A 35 -2.30 10.32 -4.26
C ALA A 35 -2.60 9.25 -3.19
N ILE A 36 -2.08 9.43 -1.97
CA ILE A 36 -2.36 8.55 -0.83
C ILE A 36 -3.85 8.57 -0.50
N GLU A 37 -4.44 9.76 -0.42
CA GLU A 37 -5.87 9.91 -0.09
C GLU A 37 -6.77 9.29 -1.17
N ILE A 38 -6.46 9.51 -2.46
CA ILE A 38 -7.19 8.91 -3.57
C ILE A 38 -7.10 7.38 -3.52
N LEU A 39 -5.92 6.83 -3.22
CA LEU A 39 -5.76 5.38 -3.13
C LEU A 39 -6.60 4.80 -1.97
N LYS A 40 -6.60 5.48 -0.82
CA LYS A 40 -7.44 5.12 0.32
C LYS A 40 -8.93 5.15 -0.04
N GLN A 41 -9.39 6.23 -0.67
CA GLN A 41 -10.78 6.36 -1.11
C GLN A 41 -11.19 5.27 -2.09
N LYS A 42 -10.31 4.89 -3.03
CA LYS A 42 -10.57 3.77 -3.95
C LYS A 42 -10.69 2.44 -3.22
N LEU A 43 -9.83 2.19 -2.23
CA LEU A 43 -9.92 0.98 -1.40
C LEU A 43 -11.22 0.95 -0.59
N ASP A 44 -11.60 2.07 0.01
CA ASP A 44 -12.83 2.19 0.78
C ASP A 44 -14.07 2.01 -0.11
N ALA A 45 -14.06 2.53 -1.35
CA ALA A 45 -15.13 2.32 -2.32
C ALA A 45 -15.31 0.83 -2.69
N VAL A 46 -14.22 0.08 -2.83
CA VAL A 46 -14.28 -1.38 -3.08
C VAL A 46 -14.81 -2.14 -1.87
N ARG A 47 -14.45 -1.71 -0.65
CA ARG A 47 -14.99 -2.29 0.58
C ARG A 47 -16.48 -2.03 0.75
N LEU A 48 -16.94 -0.83 0.38
CA LEU A 48 -18.35 -0.43 0.47
C LEU A 48 -19.20 -0.94 -0.70
N SER A 49 -18.60 -1.37 -1.81
CA SER A 49 -19.30 -2.01 -2.92
C SER A 49 -19.64 -3.47 -2.63
N GLU A 50 -20.08 -3.74 -1.41
CA GLU A 50 -20.72 -4.94 -0.87
C GLU A 50 -22.03 -5.30 -1.63
N ASP A 51 -22.03 -5.25 -2.96
CA ASP A 51 -22.88 -6.10 -3.82
C ASP A 51 -22.15 -7.44 -4.13
N THR A 52 -21.08 -7.74 -3.39
CA THR A 52 -20.40 -9.05 -3.35
C THR A 52 -20.40 -9.69 -1.96
N VAL A 53 -21.32 -9.32 -1.06
CA VAL A 53 -21.46 -9.94 0.28
C VAL A 53 -21.93 -11.39 0.21
N GLU A 54 -22.19 -11.95 -0.97
CA GLU A 54 -22.40 -13.39 -1.14
C GLU A 54 -21.11 -14.24 -1.08
N ALA A 55 -19.97 -13.64 -0.68
CA ALA A 55 -18.73 -14.39 -0.43
C ALA A 55 -18.23 -14.31 1.03
N ASP A 56 -18.98 -13.70 1.96
CA ASP A 56 -18.61 -13.69 3.39
C ASP A 56 -18.74 -15.10 4.03
N ASP A 57 -19.39 -16.04 3.34
CA ASP A 57 -19.42 -17.46 3.70
C ASP A 57 -18.03 -18.14 3.62
N GLN A 58 -17.02 -17.53 2.97
CA GLN A 58 -15.66 -18.10 2.89
C GLN A 58 -14.69 -17.57 3.96
N PHE A 59 -15.00 -16.46 4.66
CA PHE A 59 -14.12 -15.88 5.68
C PHE A 59 -14.60 -16.10 7.12
N GLY A 60 -15.79 -16.71 7.32
CA GLY A 60 -16.32 -17.03 8.65
C GLY A 60 -15.38 -17.87 9.53
N GLU A 61 -14.52 -18.71 8.94
CA GLU A 61 -13.55 -19.51 9.70
C GLU A 61 -12.43 -18.67 10.33
N LEU A 62 -11.98 -17.58 9.68
CA LEU A 62 -10.86 -16.76 10.18
C LEU A 62 -11.26 -15.84 11.34
N GLY A 63 -12.52 -15.43 11.41
CA GLY A 63 -13.06 -14.67 12.54
C GLY A 63 -13.08 -15.49 13.84
N ALA A 64 -13.31 -16.80 13.73
CA ALA A 64 -13.34 -17.71 14.89
C ALA A 64 -11.96 -17.90 15.54
N TYR A 65 -10.87 -17.77 14.78
CA TYR A 65 -9.50 -17.91 15.31
C TYR A 65 -9.00 -16.64 16.02
N MET A 66 -9.50 -15.46 15.67
CA MET A 66 -9.06 -14.18 16.23
C MET A 66 -9.75 -13.81 17.56
N GLN A 67 -10.77 -14.56 17.98
CA GLN A 67 -11.51 -14.33 19.21
C GLN A 67 -11.11 -15.24 20.37
N GLY A 68 -10.20 -16.19 20.14
CA GLY A 68 -9.65 -17.10 21.15
C GLY A 68 -8.14 -16.99 21.26
N GLY A 69 -7.66 -16.03 22.06
CA GLY A 69 -6.25 -15.83 22.40
C GLY A 69 -6.06 -14.70 23.39
#